data_AF-A0AAD6BY14-F1
#
_entry.id   AF-A0AAD6BY14-F1
#
_cell.length_a   1.000
_cell.length_b   1.000
_cell.length_c   1.000
_cell.angle_alpha   90.00
_cell.angle_beta   90.00
_cell.angle_gamma   90.00
#
_symmetry.space_group_name_H-M   'P 1'
#
loop_
_entity.id
_entity.type
_entity.pdbx_description
1 polymer ?
#
loop_
_entity_poly.entity_id
_entity_poly.type
_entity_poly.pdbx_seq_one_letter_code
_entity_poly.pdbx_strand_id
1 'polypeptide(L)'
;MTTDHQLPQIFGRVSKKGVPYVAVITVWLFGPLAYLTWATLCFCYIRFHAGMKAQGVSRDTAPWRSAFQPFTAWYGFIGASTITLVTGFHVFLKGNWSASGFVAAYIGIPIFIVPIIGWKLWHRTKMDLWSGRLQEGEIEEPPTTDPNRPVWKRGLDRII
;
A
#
# COMPACT_ATOMS: atom_id res chain seq x y z
N MET A 1 -23.50 6.97 12.26
CA MET A 1 -22.81 6.28 11.15
C MET A 1 -23.80 5.76 10.10
N THR A 2 -24.84 4.99 10.45
CA THR A 2 -25.88 4.53 9.50
C THR A 2 -27.04 5.49 9.27
N THR A 3 -27.20 6.51 10.12
CA THR A 3 -28.29 7.50 10.03
C THR A 3 -27.98 8.69 9.12
N ASP A 4 -26.74 8.81 8.62
CA ASP A 4 -26.23 10.04 8.03
C ASP A 4 -26.24 10.06 6.48
N HIS A 5 -26.94 9.11 5.84
CA HIS A 5 -27.00 8.92 4.37
C HIS A 5 -25.63 8.87 3.63
N GLN A 6 -24.53 8.69 4.37
CA GLN A 6 -23.17 8.68 3.82
C GLN A 6 -22.84 7.39 3.03
N LEU A 7 -23.60 6.32 3.21
CA LEU A 7 -23.33 5.02 2.56
C LEU A 7 -24.20 4.84 1.30
N PRO A 8 -23.64 4.34 0.19
CA PRO A 8 -24.44 3.95 -0.98
C PRO A 8 -25.48 2.91 -0.56
N GLN A 9 -26.74 3.11 -0.96
CA GLN A 9 -27.90 2.32 -0.50
C GLN A 9 -27.74 0.80 -0.74
N ILE A 10 -26.92 0.41 -1.73
CA ILE A 10 -26.60 -0.98 -2.07
C ILE A 10 -25.93 -1.73 -0.90
N PHE A 11 -25.07 -1.05 -0.13
CA PHE A 11 -24.35 -1.65 1.00
C PHE A 11 -25.18 -1.73 2.30
N GLY A 12 -26.35 -1.07 2.33
CA GLY A 12 -27.28 -1.10 3.47
C GLY A 12 -28.15 -2.37 3.54
N ARG A 13 -28.07 -3.27 2.55
CA ARG A 13 -28.88 -4.49 2.52
C ARG A 13 -28.38 -5.51 3.56
N VAL A 14 -29.19 -5.74 4.58
CA VAL A 14 -28.93 -6.69 5.68
C VAL A 14 -29.76 -7.97 5.53
N SER A 15 -29.17 -9.10 5.94
CA SER A 15 -29.87 -10.39 6.05
C SER A 15 -30.76 -10.43 7.30
N LYS A 16 -31.62 -11.46 7.45
CA LYS A 16 -32.52 -11.65 8.61
C LYS A 16 -31.80 -11.66 9.98
N LYS A 17 -30.48 -11.88 9.97
CA LYS A 17 -29.60 -11.87 11.15
C LYS A 17 -28.85 -10.54 11.36
N GLY A 18 -29.20 -9.48 10.62
CA GLY A 18 -28.57 -8.15 10.74
C GLY A 18 -27.23 -7.98 10.01
N VAL A 19 -26.75 -9.00 9.29
CA VAL A 19 -25.44 -8.97 8.63
C VAL A 19 -25.53 -8.29 7.24
N PRO A 20 -24.72 -7.26 6.93
CA PRO A 20 -24.69 -6.59 5.63
C PRO A 20 -23.97 -7.45 4.58
N TYR A 21 -24.70 -8.40 3.99
CA TYR A 21 -24.13 -9.44 3.14
C TYR A 21 -23.47 -8.90 1.85
N VAL A 22 -24.01 -7.81 1.28
CA VAL A 22 -23.44 -7.19 0.07
C VAL A 22 -22.06 -6.60 0.37
N ALA A 23 -21.89 -5.94 1.52
CA ALA A 23 -20.59 -5.41 1.94
C ALA A 23 -19.57 -6.55 2.16
N VAL A 24 -20.02 -7.63 2.80
CA VAL A 24 -19.18 -8.81 3.04
C VAL A 24 -18.69 -9.39 1.71
N ILE A 25 -19.59 -9.74 0.79
CA ILE A 25 -19.22 -10.34 -0.51
C ILE A 25 -18.23 -9.45 -1.28
N THR A 26 -18.46 -8.14 -1.32
CA THR A 26 -17.55 -7.20 -1.99
C THR A 26 -16.16 -7.21 -1.36
N VAL A 27 -16.05 -7.22 -0.03
CA VAL A 27 -14.76 -7.31 0.66
C VAL A 27 -14.06 -8.65 0.38
N TRP A 28 -14.79 -9.77 0.30
CA TRP A 28 -14.21 -11.07 -0.04
C TRP A 28 -13.65 -11.12 -1.47
N LEU A 29 -14.30 -10.45 -2.42
CA LEU A 29 -13.85 -10.41 -3.81
C LEU A 29 -12.64 -9.50 -4.01
N PHE A 30 -12.61 -8.33 -3.36
CA PHE A 30 -11.57 -7.32 -3.56
C PHE A 30 -10.44 -7.33 -2.51
N GLY A 31 -10.64 -8.00 -1.37
CA GLY A 31 -9.68 -8.09 -0.28
C GLY A 31 -8.29 -8.61 -0.72
N PRO A 32 -8.19 -9.67 -1.54
CA PRO A 32 -6.92 -10.17 -2.02
C PRO A 32 -6.12 -9.15 -2.84
N LEU A 33 -6.80 -8.25 -3.58
CA LEU A 33 -6.14 -7.21 -4.36
C LEU A 33 -5.46 -6.16 -3.48
N ALA A 34 -5.92 -5.98 -2.24
CA ALA A 34 -5.32 -5.03 -1.30
C ALA A 34 -3.88 -5.42 -0.94
N TYR A 35 -3.57 -6.71 -0.82
CA TYR A 35 -2.23 -7.19 -0.51
C TYR A 35 -1.24 -6.95 -1.66
N LEU A 36 -1.69 -7.12 -2.91
CA LEU A 36 -0.91 -6.78 -4.09
C LEU A 36 -0.60 -5.28 -4.13
N THR A 37 -1.58 -4.43 -3.84
CA THR A 37 -1.38 -2.97 -3.73
C THR A 37 -0.34 -2.63 -2.66
N TRP A 38 -0.39 -3.30 -1.51
CA TRP A 38 0.58 -3.07 -0.43
C TRP A 38 2.01 -3.44 -0.84
N ALA A 39 2.18 -4.60 -1.49
CA ALA A 39 3.47 -5.01 -2.04
C ALA A 39 3.98 -3.98 -3.08
N THR A 40 3.09 -3.48 -3.94
CA THR A 40 3.41 -2.44 -4.92
C THR A 40 3.95 -1.17 -4.27
N LEU A 41 3.25 -0.67 -3.25
CA LEU A 41 3.62 0.57 -2.57
C LEU A 41 4.98 0.44 -1.91
N CYS A 42 5.23 -0.68 -1.23
CA CYS A 42 6.55 -0.96 -0.65
C CYS A 42 7.64 -1.02 -1.72
N PHE A 43 7.38 -1.66 -2.86
CA PHE A 43 8.33 -1.73 -3.98
C PHE A 43 8.62 -0.35 -4.59
N CYS A 44 7.59 0.45 -4.85
CA CYS A 44 7.72 1.82 -5.35
C CYS A 44 8.57 2.66 -4.38
N TYR A 45 8.33 2.54 -3.09
CA TYR A 45 9.10 3.24 -2.07
C TYR A 45 10.58 2.80 -2.05
N ILE A 46 10.87 1.50 -2.14
CA ILE A 46 12.25 0.99 -2.21
C ILE A 46 12.98 1.59 -3.43
N ARG A 47 12.30 1.66 -4.58
CA ARG A 47 12.89 2.24 -5.80
C ARG A 47 13.04 3.76 -5.73
N PHE A 48 12.11 4.45 -5.08
CA PHE A 48 12.18 5.88 -4.80
C PHE A 48 13.37 6.19 -3.87
N HIS A 49 13.53 5.46 -2.77
CA HIS A 49 14.66 5.59 -1.86
C HIS A 49 16.00 5.32 -2.54
N ALA A 50 16.07 4.31 -3.41
CA ALA A 50 17.25 4.07 -4.23
C ALA A 50 17.53 5.22 -5.22
N GLY A 51 16.48 5.85 -5.77
CA GLY A 51 16.58 7.04 -6.62
C GLY A 51 17.12 8.25 -5.86
N MET A 52 16.61 8.53 -4.66
CA MET A 52 17.09 9.63 -3.82
C MET A 52 18.57 9.47 -3.50
N LYS A 53 18.99 8.25 -3.13
CA LYS A 53 20.40 7.96 -2.85
C LYS A 53 21.29 8.13 -4.09
N ALA A 54 20.82 7.76 -5.27
CA ALA A 54 21.57 7.92 -6.52
C ALA A 54 21.71 9.39 -6.95
N GLN A 55 20.77 10.25 -6.57
CA GLN A 55 20.76 11.69 -6.90
C GLN A 55 21.31 12.57 -5.78
N GLY A 56 21.78 11.99 -4.66
CA GLY A 56 22.31 12.73 -3.52
C GLY A 56 21.29 13.55 -2.75
N VAL A 57 19.99 13.28 -2.91
CA VAL A 57 18.91 14.01 -2.23
C VAL A 57 18.79 13.50 -0.79
N SER A 58 18.94 14.40 0.19
CA SER A 58 18.72 14.06 1.60
C SER A 58 17.25 13.73 1.85
N ARG A 59 16.98 12.79 2.76
CA ARG A 59 15.61 12.44 3.15
C ARG A 59 14.90 13.54 3.93
N ASP A 60 15.64 14.52 4.42
CA ASP A 60 15.10 15.68 5.13
C ASP A 60 14.41 16.68 4.19
N THR A 61 14.54 16.51 2.87
CA THR A 61 13.77 17.30 1.90
C THR A 61 12.30 16.87 1.83
N ALA A 62 11.95 15.70 2.40
CA ALA A 62 10.58 15.23 2.45
C ALA A 62 9.89 15.79 3.72
N PRO A 63 8.69 16.40 3.61
CA PRO A 63 7.97 16.95 4.77
C PRO A 63 7.66 15.90 5.84
N TRP A 64 7.48 14.65 5.41
CA TRP A 64 7.18 13.51 6.27
C TRP A 64 8.16 12.39 5.96
N ARG A 65 8.94 12.00 6.97
CA ARG A 65 9.88 10.87 6.89
C ARG A 65 9.57 9.87 8.00
N SER A 66 10.04 8.63 7.87
CA SER A 66 9.86 7.59 8.89
C SER A 66 11.21 7.07 9.37
N ALA A 67 11.39 6.97 10.68
CA ALA A 67 12.60 6.53 11.39
C ALA A 67 13.33 5.36 10.71
N PHE A 68 12.58 4.28 10.47
CA PHE A 68 13.13 2.97 10.12
C PHE A 68 13.07 2.67 8.61
N GLN A 69 12.80 3.67 7.78
CA GLN A 69 12.94 3.49 6.34
C GLN A 69 14.45 3.35 6.00
N PRO A 70 14.85 2.54 5.01
CA PRO A 70 14.01 1.74 4.12
C PRO A 70 13.70 0.31 4.65
N PHE A 71 14.18 -0.07 5.85
CA PHE A 71 13.98 -1.42 6.39
C PHE A 71 12.51 -1.80 6.55
N THR A 72 11.67 -0.85 7.00
CA THR A 72 10.22 -1.06 7.09
C THR A 72 9.56 -1.34 5.74
N ALA A 73 10.06 -0.73 4.66
CA ALA A 73 9.54 -0.97 3.32
C ALA A 73 9.92 -2.37 2.80
N TRP A 74 11.13 -2.85 3.10
CA TRP A 74 11.52 -4.24 2.78
C TRP A 74 10.70 -5.27 3.55
N TYR A 75 10.47 -5.05 4.84
CA TYR A 75 9.62 -5.92 5.65
C TYR A 75 8.19 -5.97 5.11
N GLY A 76 7.61 -4.81 4.78
CA GLY A 76 6.27 -4.73 4.17
C GLY A 76 6.18 -5.43 2.82
N PHE A 77 7.21 -5.27 1.97
CA PHE A 77 7.27 -5.94 0.66
C PHE A 77 7.31 -7.46 0.81
N ILE A 78 8.22 -7.98 1.65
CA ILE A 78 8.40 -9.42 1.86
C ILE A 78 7.16 -10.01 2.53
N GLY A 79 6.61 -9.33 3.54
CA GLY A 79 5.41 -9.76 4.27
C GLY A 79 4.19 -9.83 3.36
N ALA A 80 3.89 -8.76 2.61
CA ALA A 80 2.77 -8.72 1.68
C ALA A 80 2.90 -9.76 0.56
N SER A 81 4.11 -9.96 0.02
CA SER A 81 4.37 -11.00 -1.00
C SER A 81 4.15 -12.40 -0.44
N THR A 82 4.63 -12.67 0.77
CA THR A 82 4.45 -13.98 1.43
C THR A 82 2.98 -14.27 1.73
N ILE A 83 2.25 -13.28 2.27
CA ILE A 83 0.81 -13.40 2.55
C ILE A 83 0.03 -13.69 1.26
N THR A 84 0.36 -13.00 0.17
CA THR A 84 -0.26 -13.22 -1.14
C THR A 84 -0.07 -14.67 -1.60
N LEU A 85 1.13 -15.23 -1.45
CA LEU A 85 1.41 -16.63 -1.82
C LEU A 85 0.67 -17.65 -0.95
N VAL A 86 0.61 -17.40 0.37
CA VAL A 86 -0.01 -18.30 1.35
C VAL A 86 -1.54 -18.27 1.25
N THR A 87 -2.14 -17.16 0.83
CA THR A 87 -3.61 -17.02 0.70
C THR A 87 -4.19 -18.07 -0.27
N GLY A 88 -3.47 -18.40 -1.34
CA GLY A 88 -3.86 -19.41 -2.32
C GLY A 88 -3.54 -20.86 -1.94
N PHE A 89 -2.87 -21.10 -0.80
CA PHE A 89 -2.33 -22.41 -0.45
C PHE A 89 -3.40 -23.51 -0.32
N HIS A 90 -4.64 -23.13 -0.01
CA HIS A 90 -5.77 -24.06 0.13
C HIS A 90 -6.07 -24.89 -1.14
N VAL A 91 -5.62 -24.45 -2.32
CA VAL A 91 -5.74 -25.19 -3.58
C VAL A 91 -4.83 -26.43 -3.61
N PHE A 92 -3.72 -26.41 -2.85
CA PHE A 92 -2.77 -27.52 -2.77
C PHE A 92 -3.13 -28.56 -1.70
N LEU A 93 -4.23 -28.37 -0.96
CA LEU A 93 -4.70 -29.34 0.02
C LEU A 93 -5.33 -30.56 -0.68
N LYS A 94 -5.01 -31.76 -0.18
CA LYS A 94 -5.52 -33.03 -0.73
C LYS A 94 -7.05 -33.01 -0.73
N GLY A 95 -7.65 -33.23 -1.91
CA GLY A 95 -9.10 -33.26 -2.12
C GLY A 95 -9.72 -31.96 -2.65
N ASN A 96 -8.95 -30.86 -2.77
CA ASN A 96 -9.45 -29.56 -3.22
C ASN A 96 -8.77 -29.03 -4.50
N TRP A 97 -8.08 -29.91 -5.24
CA TRP A 97 -7.41 -29.53 -6.48
C TRP A 97 -8.43 -29.25 -7.58
N SER A 98 -8.42 -28.00 -8.07
CA SER A 98 -9.17 -27.58 -9.24
C SER A 98 -8.34 -26.60 -10.05
N ALA A 99 -8.24 -26.82 -11.36
CA ALA A 99 -7.53 -25.91 -12.27
C ALA A 99 -8.13 -24.49 -12.23
N SER A 100 -9.46 -24.38 -12.10
CA SER A 100 -10.13 -23.09 -11.96
C SER A 100 -9.81 -22.41 -10.63
N GLY A 101 -9.71 -23.18 -9.54
CA GLY A 101 -9.31 -22.67 -8.22
C GLY A 101 -7.87 -22.17 -8.19
N PHE A 102 -6.95 -22.89 -8.84
CA PHE A 102 -5.56 -22.49 -8.96
C PHE A 102 -5.42 -21.16 -9.72
N VAL A 103 -6.05 -21.07 -10.89
CA VAL A 103 -6.01 -19.84 -11.69
C VAL A 103 -6.66 -18.69 -10.91
N ALA A 104 -7.84 -18.89 -10.32
CA ALA A 104 -8.50 -17.84 -9.54
C ALA A 104 -7.65 -17.34 -8.35
N ALA A 105 -6.92 -18.23 -7.67
CA ALA A 105 -6.08 -17.87 -6.52
C ALA A 105 -4.80 -17.11 -6.91
N TYR A 106 -4.21 -17.40 -8.09
CA TYR A 106 -2.88 -16.92 -8.45
C TYR A 106 -2.81 -16.00 -9.67
N ILE A 107 -3.91 -15.80 -10.42
CA ILE A 107 -3.94 -14.95 -11.62
C ILE A 107 -3.56 -13.49 -11.34
N GLY A 108 -3.77 -13.00 -10.12
CA GLY A 108 -3.39 -11.65 -9.72
C GLY A 108 -1.89 -11.37 -9.81
N ILE A 109 -1.04 -12.37 -9.58
CA ILE A 109 0.43 -12.23 -9.61
C ILE A 109 0.95 -11.89 -11.03
N PRO A 110 0.66 -12.67 -12.09
CA PRO A 110 1.10 -12.33 -13.44
C PRO A 110 0.42 -11.07 -13.97
N ILE A 111 -0.86 -10.84 -13.66
CA ILE A 111 -1.56 -9.59 -14.02
C ILE A 111 -0.83 -8.37 -13.44
N PHE A 112 -0.23 -8.51 -12.27
CA PHE A 112 0.48 -7.42 -11.61
C PHE A 112 1.92 -7.25 -12.14
N ILE A 113 2.68 -8.34 -12.29
CA ILE A 113 4.10 -8.31 -12.66
C ILE A 113 4.30 -7.98 -14.15
N VAL A 114 3.48 -8.56 -15.05
CA VAL A 114 3.67 -8.46 -16.50
C VAL A 114 3.56 -7.02 -17.00
N PRO A 115 2.54 -6.22 -16.64
CA PRO A 115 2.46 -4.82 -17.06
C PRO A 115 3.59 -3.97 -16.50
N ILE A 116 4.03 -4.21 -15.27
CA ILE A 116 5.12 -3.46 -14.65
C ILE A 116 6.44 -3.72 -15.39
N ILE A 117 6.77 -4.99 -15.62
CA ILE A 117 7.98 -5.37 -16.36
C ILE A 117 7.87 -4.91 -17.82
N GLY A 118 6.72 -5.13 -18.46
CA GLY A 118 6.48 -4.71 -19.84
C GLY A 118 6.65 -3.20 -20.03
N TRP A 119 6.06 -2.40 -19.15
CA TRP A 119 6.21 -0.95 -19.14
C TRP A 119 7.68 -0.54 -18.92
N LYS A 120 8.34 -1.17 -17.95
CA LYS A 120 9.74 -0.88 -17.59
C LYS A 120 10.71 -1.21 -18.74
N LEU A 121 10.49 -2.34 -19.42
CA LEU A 121 11.33 -2.78 -20.54
C LEU A 121 11.09 -1.92 -21.78
N TRP A 122 9.84 -1.56 -22.08
CA TRP A 122 9.51 -0.73 -23.23
C TRP A 122 10.00 0.71 -23.08
N HIS A 123 9.64 1.37 -21.98
CA HIS A 123 9.89 2.81 -21.82
C HIS A 123 11.24 3.14 -21.18
N ARG A 124 12.00 2.13 -20.72
CA ARG A 124 13.33 2.25 -20.08
C ARG A 124 13.42 3.47 -19.16
N THR A 125 12.38 3.69 -18.34
CA THR A 125 12.20 4.95 -17.63
C THR A 125 13.30 5.16 -16.61
N LYS A 126 14.01 6.28 -16.75
CA LYS A 126 14.91 6.80 -15.73
C LYS A 126 14.07 7.44 -14.63
N MET A 127 14.47 7.22 -13.37
CA MET A 127 13.79 7.83 -12.24
C MET A 127 14.18 9.30 -12.18
N ASP A 128 13.24 10.20 -12.41
CA ASP A 128 13.42 11.65 -12.24
C ASP A 128 12.65 12.10 -11.00
N LEU A 129 13.36 12.75 -10.07
CA LEU A 129 12.78 13.26 -8.82
C LEU A 129 12.53 14.77 -8.86
N TRP A 130 13.04 15.47 -9.89
CA TRP A 130 13.06 16.93 -9.92
C TRP A 130 11.93 17.53 -10.73
N SER A 131 11.55 16.91 -11.86
CA SER A 131 10.54 17.47 -12.78
C SER A 131 9.13 17.65 -12.19
N GLY A 132 8.84 17.12 -10.99
CA GLY A 132 7.49 17.14 -10.40
C GLY A 132 7.42 17.55 -8.93
N ARG A 133 8.46 18.17 -8.35
CA ARG A 133 8.37 18.70 -6.98
C ARG A 133 7.52 19.98 -6.96
N LEU A 134 6.58 20.05 -6.02
CA LEU A 134 5.91 21.31 -5.64
C LEU A 134 6.98 22.27 -5.10
N GLN A 135 6.86 23.57 -5.42
CA GLN A 135 7.84 24.57 -4.96
C GLN A 135 7.78 24.68 -3.43
N GLU A 136 8.94 24.81 -2.79
CA GLU A 136 9.12 24.75 -1.32
C GLU A 136 8.38 25.86 -0.53
N GLY A 137 7.60 26.73 -1.19
CA GLY A 137 6.81 27.80 -0.58
C GLY A 137 5.29 27.57 -0.51
N GLU A 138 4.75 26.50 -1.08
CA GLU A 138 3.29 26.19 -1.02
C GLU A 138 2.90 25.34 0.20
N ILE A 139 3.88 24.79 0.91
CA ILE A 139 3.66 23.95 2.07
C ILE A 139 3.49 24.86 3.29
N GLU A 140 2.25 25.05 3.74
CA GLU A 140 1.95 25.66 5.04
C GLU A 140 2.52 24.72 6.12
N GLU A 141 3.72 25.05 6.64
CA GLU A 141 4.28 24.32 7.77
C GLU A 141 3.28 24.40 8.93
N PRO A 142 2.92 23.27 9.57
CA PRO A 142 2.08 23.32 10.75
C PRO A 142 2.75 24.26 11.76
N PRO A 143 2.00 25.13 12.46
CA PRO A 143 2.54 26.18 13.29
C PRO A 143 3.65 25.62 14.15
N THR A 144 4.86 26.19 13.98
CA THR A 144 6.11 25.71 14.55
C THR A 144 5.91 25.41 16.03
N THR A 145 5.78 24.12 16.31
CA THR A 145 5.75 23.49 17.64
C THR A 145 5.28 24.38 18.79
N ASP A 146 4.00 24.25 19.15
CA ASP A 146 3.42 24.73 20.41
C ASP A 146 4.47 24.69 21.56
N PRO A 147 4.85 25.84 22.13
CA PRO A 147 5.89 25.93 23.16
C PRO A 147 5.61 25.02 24.37
N ASN A 148 4.33 24.72 24.63
CA ASN A 148 3.86 23.95 25.77
C ASN A 148 3.63 22.46 25.47
N ARG A 149 4.12 21.95 24.34
CA ARG A 149 3.90 20.55 23.96
C ARG A 149 4.61 19.57 24.91
N PRO A 150 3.95 18.46 25.30
CA PRO A 150 4.49 17.49 26.24
C PRO A 150 5.73 16.75 25.68
N VAL A 151 6.62 16.32 26.59
CA VAL A 151 7.96 15.79 26.29
C VAL A 151 7.93 14.56 25.37
N TRP A 152 6.88 13.74 25.44
CA TRP A 152 6.71 12.57 24.56
C TRP A 152 6.55 12.95 23.08
N LYS A 153 5.98 14.13 22.76
CA LYS A 153 5.92 14.64 21.38
C LYS A 153 7.30 15.05 20.87
N ARG A 154 8.16 15.61 21.73
CA ARG A 154 9.55 15.95 21.39
C ARG A 154 10.40 14.69 21.17
N GLY A 155 10.08 13.59 21.87
CA GLY A 155 10.68 12.28 21.65
C GLY A 155 10.26 11.66 20.32
N LEU A 156 8.99 11.81 19.92
CA LEU A 156 8.49 11.35 18.63
C LEU A 156 9.16 12.03 17.44
N ASP A 157 9.45 13.33 17.50
CA ASP A 157 10.15 14.06 16.42
C ASP A 157 11.60 13.62 16.21
N ARG A 158 12.23 12.98 17.20
CA ARG A 158 13.57 12.40 17.04
C ARG A 158 13.52 11.04 16.34
N ILE A 159 12.35 10.41 16.35
CA ILE A 159 12.07 9.14 15.70
C ILE A 159 11.54 9.42 14.29
N ILE A 160 10.63 10.36 14.12
CA ILE A 160 10.03 10.74 12.83
C ILE A 160 10.98 11.63 12.05
#